data_AF-A0A3L6RFG1-F1
#
_entry.id   AF-A0A3L6RFG1-F1
#
_cell.length_a   1.000
_cell.length_b   1.000
_cell.length_c   1.000
_cell.angle_alpha   90.00
_cell.angle_beta   90.00
_cell.angle_gamma   90.00
#
_symmetry.space_group_name_H-M   'P 1'
#
loop_
_entity.id
_entity.type
_entity.pdbx_description
1 polymer ?
#
loop_
_entity_poly.entity_id
_entity_poly.type
_entity_poly.pdbx_seq_one_letter_code
_entity_poly.pdbx_strand_id
1 'polypeptide(L)'
;MLASVCRRRLAIPLPQILAGGGGGGCTNPVRSSPVAVLLSHGYYTTAVAAAPDPEPCPATVSYLVSCGLSPAAAAAARYVRIRDRDRADAVRALLREYGFSEAEVTRTVRQDPVLLNFDPDRIIRPKLDFFLSLGFEPRFLAAEPHILARSLDNHLVPCIEFLRGILGSDDSVRTAVCRVPRALLVDLDNNMRPAVEAFRRHGLPEESIAKLLLIHMGVLMVPLDRIAEAFDDLKELGLSVTDTAFLYSFRVMCSLKRETWVRKVALYRSFGVCEADLLRAFKTQPTILLVSEESVKKKFRFYLDVLKLEIGDVMAQPMTLSLSLENNVMPRCAVLSLLMREGKIEQKMKLLSALLSNSTVFSERFVWKYAKDVPNVVKAFEGKIKFQGFGDREFELLSHHMTGAKS
;
A
#
# COMPACT_ATOMS: atom_id res chain seq x y z
N MET A 1 -16.77 -7.16 19.73
CA MET A 1 -16.58 -5.89 18.98
C MET A 1 -15.93 -6.13 17.62
N LEU A 2 -14.67 -6.61 17.53
CA LEU A 2 -14.12 -6.99 16.22
C LEU A 2 -14.91 -8.13 15.57
N ALA A 3 -15.33 -9.14 16.34
CA ALA A 3 -16.21 -10.19 15.84
C ALA A 3 -17.63 -9.72 15.51
N SER A 4 -18.13 -8.61 16.07
CA SER A 4 -19.46 -8.07 15.74
C SER A 4 -19.40 -7.19 14.49
N VAL A 5 -18.35 -6.38 14.31
CA VAL A 5 -18.00 -5.76 13.02
C VAL A 5 -17.83 -6.84 11.96
N CYS A 6 -17.05 -7.89 12.23
CA CYS A 6 -16.91 -9.03 11.32
C CYS A 6 -18.26 -9.73 11.04
N ARG A 7 -19.15 -9.88 12.03
CA ARG A 7 -20.46 -10.52 11.86
C ARG A 7 -21.46 -9.65 11.10
N ARG A 8 -21.57 -8.35 11.35
CA ARG A 8 -22.32 -7.41 10.49
C ARG A 8 -21.77 -7.41 9.07
N ARG A 9 -20.44 -7.45 8.99
CA ARG A 9 -19.72 -7.66 7.74
C ARG A 9 -19.99 -9.03 7.09
N LEU A 10 -20.50 -10.03 7.79
CA LEU A 10 -20.91 -11.32 7.20
C LEU A 10 -22.43 -11.46 7.02
N ALA A 11 -23.24 -10.59 7.64
CA ALA A 11 -24.70 -10.73 7.73
C ALA A 11 -25.50 -9.89 6.72
N ILE A 12 -24.84 -9.15 5.81
CA ILE A 12 -25.54 -8.54 4.67
C ILE A 12 -25.71 -9.63 3.60
N PRO A 13 -26.94 -9.96 3.17
CA PRO A 13 -27.17 -10.97 2.15
C PRO A 13 -26.50 -10.57 0.84
N LEU A 14 -25.71 -11.49 0.28
CA LEU A 14 -25.34 -11.42 -1.13
C LEU A 14 -26.61 -11.51 -1.98
N PRO A 15 -26.74 -10.74 -3.09
CA PRO A 15 -27.82 -10.97 -4.05
C PRO A 15 -27.78 -12.43 -4.48
N GLN A 16 -28.89 -13.14 -4.24
CA GLN A 16 -29.03 -14.53 -4.66
C GLN A 16 -28.96 -14.58 -6.19
N ILE A 17 -27.89 -15.16 -6.72
CA ILE A 17 -27.87 -15.61 -8.11
C ILE A 17 -28.80 -16.82 -8.17
N LEU A 18 -29.95 -16.65 -8.84
CA LEU A 18 -30.89 -17.71 -9.14
C LEU A 18 -30.16 -18.90 -9.78
N ALA A 19 -30.29 -20.05 -9.13
CA ALA A 19 -29.78 -21.32 -9.62
C ALA A 19 -30.60 -21.77 -10.84
N GLY A 20 -29.97 -21.77 -12.02
CA GLY A 20 -30.36 -22.58 -13.16
C GLY A 20 -29.32 -23.69 -13.31
N GLY A 21 -29.71 -24.93 -13.00
CA GLY A 21 -28.83 -26.09 -13.06
C GLY A 21 -28.55 -26.57 -14.49
N GLY A 22 -27.35 -27.14 -14.67
CA GLY A 22 -26.93 -27.85 -15.89
C GLY A 22 -25.41 -28.04 -15.88
N GLY A 23 -24.96 -29.26 -15.60
CA GLY A 23 -23.57 -29.56 -15.22
C GLY A 23 -22.51 -29.55 -16.34
N GLY A 24 -21.25 -29.60 -15.90
CA GLY A 24 -20.12 -30.03 -16.70
C GLY A 24 -18.87 -29.14 -16.62
N GLY A 25 -17.79 -29.65 -16.01
CA GLY A 25 -16.42 -29.30 -16.38
C GLY A 25 -15.71 -28.21 -15.56
N CYS A 26 -14.80 -28.64 -14.69
CA CYS A 26 -13.80 -27.82 -14.02
C CYS A 26 -12.98 -26.96 -15.00
N THR A 27 -12.88 -25.65 -14.79
CA THR A 27 -11.65 -24.85 -14.87
C THR A 27 -11.86 -23.48 -14.19
N ASN A 28 -10.92 -23.06 -13.35
CA ASN A 28 -10.91 -21.74 -12.71
C ASN A 28 -10.67 -20.63 -13.75
N PRO A 29 -11.45 -19.54 -13.80
CA PRO A 29 -11.04 -18.35 -14.52
C PRO A 29 -10.24 -17.41 -13.61
N VAL A 30 -9.09 -17.03 -14.15
CA VAL A 30 -8.18 -15.99 -13.66
C VAL A 30 -8.95 -14.66 -13.53
N ARG A 31 -8.78 -14.03 -12.37
CA ARG A 31 -9.37 -12.72 -12.00
C ARG A 31 -9.04 -11.63 -13.02
N SER A 32 -10.08 -11.03 -13.59
CA SER A 32 -10.01 -9.76 -14.32
C SER A 32 -9.65 -8.61 -13.38
N SER A 33 -8.73 -7.75 -13.83
CA SER A 33 -8.32 -6.50 -13.17
C SER A 33 -9.50 -5.50 -13.08
N PRO A 34 -9.66 -4.75 -11.97
CA PRO A 34 -10.76 -3.79 -11.79
C PRO A 34 -10.71 -2.57 -12.73
N VAL A 35 -9.71 -2.47 -13.62
CA VAL A 35 -9.60 -1.42 -14.64
C VAL A 35 -10.66 -1.60 -15.75
N ALA A 36 -11.14 -2.82 -16.00
CA ALA A 36 -12.15 -3.07 -17.04
C ALA A 36 -13.53 -2.46 -16.74
N VAL A 37 -13.84 -2.16 -15.46
CA VAL A 37 -15.15 -1.64 -15.06
C VAL A 37 -15.27 -0.13 -15.33
N LEU A 38 -14.16 0.59 -15.49
CA LEU A 38 -14.17 2.01 -15.86
C LEU A 38 -14.35 2.24 -17.38
N LEU A 39 -14.33 1.18 -18.20
CA LEU A 39 -14.51 1.26 -19.65
C LEU A 39 -15.98 1.27 -20.11
N SER A 40 -16.96 1.23 -19.19
CA SER A 40 -18.38 1.09 -19.55
C SER A 40 -19.26 2.33 -19.36
N HIS A 41 -18.73 3.46 -18.87
CA HIS A 41 -19.56 4.65 -18.60
C HIS A 41 -19.27 5.81 -19.55
N GLY A 42 -19.28 5.51 -20.85
CA GLY A 42 -19.43 6.48 -21.91
C GLY A 42 -20.00 5.76 -23.13
N TYR A 43 -21.16 6.22 -23.60
CA TYR A 43 -21.98 5.66 -24.70
C TYR A 43 -22.90 4.50 -24.32
N TYR A 44 -24.13 4.83 -23.92
CA TYR A 44 -25.27 3.94 -24.06
C TYR A 44 -25.58 3.76 -25.55
N THR A 45 -25.28 2.59 -26.09
CA THR A 45 -25.97 2.06 -27.27
C THR A 45 -26.19 0.57 -27.09
N THR A 46 -27.37 0.12 -27.49
CA THR A 46 -27.95 -1.23 -27.40
C THR A 46 -26.96 -2.40 -27.48
N ALA A 47 -27.22 -3.44 -26.67
CA ALA A 47 -26.46 -4.69 -26.60
C ALA A 47 -26.25 -5.33 -27.98
N VAL A 48 -25.03 -5.22 -28.49
CA VAL A 48 -24.55 -6.00 -29.63
C VAL A 48 -23.90 -7.27 -29.07
N ALA A 49 -24.23 -8.41 -29.67
CA ALA A 49 -23.61 -9.70 -29.35
C ALA A 49 -22.08 -9.57 -29.27
N ALA A 50 -21.47 -10.19 -28.26
CA ALA A 50 -20.03 -10.13 -28.02
C ALA A 50 -19.28 -10.58 -29.28
N ALA A 51 -18.63 -9.63 -29.96
CA ALA A 51 -17.74 -9.92 -31.07
C ALA A 51 -16.57 -10.80 -30.57
N PRO A 52 -16.03 -11.70 -31.43
CA PRO A 52 -14.81 -12.42 -31.09
C PRO A 52 -13.70 -11.45 -30.73
N ASP A 53 -12.89 -11.83 -29.73
CA ASP A 53 -11.75 -11.04 -29.29
C ASP A 53 -10.88 -10.66 -30.51
N PRO A 54 -10.61 -9.36 -30.74
CA PRO A 54 -9.84 -8.96 -31.91
C PRO A 54 -8.41 -9.48 -31.82
N GLU A 55 -7.96 -10.15 -32.89
CA GLU A 55 -6.58 -10.63 -33.03
C GLU A 55 -5.57 -9.46 -32.88
N PRO A 56 -4.46 -9.66 -32.12
CA PRO A 56 -3.44 -8.62 -31.96
C PRO A 56 -2.82 -8.23 -33.30
N CYS A 57 -2.71 -6.92 -33.57
CA CYS A 57 -2.07 -6.43 -34.79
C CYS A 57 -0.55 -6.71 -34.77
N PRO A 58 0.00 -7.52 -35.70
CA PRO A 58 1.42 -7.90 -35.66
C PRO A 58 2.38 -6.69 -35.70
N ALA A 59 2.04 -5.66 -36.47
CA ALA A 59 2.84 -4.44 -36.58
C ALA A 59 2.87 -3.63 -35.28
N THR A 60 1.76 -3.63 -34.52
CA THR A 60 1.68 -3.00 -33.20
C THR A 60 2.45 -3.82 -32.17
N VAL A 61 2.27 -5.14 -32.16
CA VAL A 61 3.02 -6.03 -31.25
C VAL A 61 4.52 -5.89 -31.46
N SER A 62 4.99 -5.92 -32.72
CA SER A 62 6.40 -5.72 -33.07
C SER A 62 6.94 -4.38 -32.57
N TYR A 63 6.19 -3.29 -32.74
CA TYR A 63 6.59 -1.97 -32.27
C TYR A 63 6.65 -1.89 -30.73
N LEU A 64 5.66 -2.45 -30.04
CA LEU A 64 5.65 -2.48 -28.58
C LEU A 64 6.80 -3.31 -28.01
N VAL A 65 7.17 -4.42 -28.67
CA VAL A 65 8.38 -5.18 -28.33
C VAL A 65 9.64 -4.33 -28.53
N SER A 66 9.76 -3.57 -29.62
CA SER A 66 10.89 -2.64 -29.80
C SER A 66 10.90 -1.49 -28.77
N CYS A 67 9.77 -1.21 -28.11
CA CYS A 67 9.69 -0.28 -26.99
C CYS A 67 10.12 -0.88 -25.65
N GLY A 68 10.55 -2.14 -25.61
CA GLY A 68 11.03 -2.83 -24.40
C GLY A 68 9.98 -3.69 -23.69
N LEU A 69 8.80 -3.90 -24.28
CA LEU A 69 7.81 -4.83 -23.73
C LEU A 69 8.16 -6.27 -24.07
N SER A 70 7.80 -7.21 -23.19
CA SER A 70 7.84 -8.64 -23.53
C SER A 70 6.81 -8.97 -24.61
N PRO A 71 7.02 -10.01 -25.44
CA PRO A 71 6.05 -10.44 -26.44
C PRO A 71 4.65 -10.70 -25.87
N ALA A 72 4.57 -11.29 -24.67
CA ALA A 72 3.30 -11.53 -23.98
C ALA A 72 2.60 -10.22 -23.57
N ALA A 73 3.35 -9.24 -23.04
CA ALA A 73 2.79 -7.94 -22.69
C ALA A 73 2.34 -7.13 -23.92
N ALA A 74 3.11 -7.19 -25.01
CA ALA A 74 2.75 -6.55 -26.28
C ALA A 74 1.50 -7.19 -26.91
N ALA A 75 1.38 -8.53 -26.89
CA ALA A 75 0.19 -9.24 -27.37
C ALA A 75 -1.07 -8.93 -26.54
N ALA A 76 -0.91 -8.70 -25.22
CA ALA A 76 -2.02 -8.31 -24.35
C ALA A 76 -2.61 -6.92 -24.69
N ALA A 77 -1.87 -6.06 -25.39
CA ALA A 77 -2.31 -4.75 -25.86
C ALA A 77 -3.12 -4.78 -27.17
N ARG A 78 -3.80 -5.91 -27.47
CA ARG A 78 -4.57 -6.14 -28.71
C ARG A 78 -5.67 -5.11 -29.01
N TYR A 79 -6.13 -4.37 -27.99
CA TYR A 79 -7.12 -3.31 -28.12
C TYR A 79 -6.55 -2.01 -28.70
N VAL A 80 -5.22 -1.88 -28.81
CA VAL A 80 -4.55 -0.71 -29.38
C VAL A 80 -4.03 -1.03 -30.78
N ARG A 81 -4.15 -0.05 -31.68
CA ARG A 81 -3.45 -0.05 -32.96
C ARG A 81 -2.56 1.18 -33.02
N ILE A 82 -1.25 0.98 -33.09
CA ILE A 82 -0.29 2.06 -33.31
C ILE A 82 -0.26 2.35 -34.80
N ARG A 83 -0.78 3.52 -35.17
CA ARG A 83 -0.94 3.92 -36.57
C ARG A 83 0.29 4.65 -37.12
N ASP A 84 1.01 5.34 -36.24
CA ASP A 84 2.08 6.27 -36.57
C ASP A 84 3.23 6.03 -35.58
N ARG A 85 4.33 5.46 -36.09
CA ARG A 85 5.49 5.10 -35.25
C ARG A 85 6.31 6.31 -34.87
N ASP A 86 6.42 7.30 -35.77
CA ASP A 86 7.17 8.53 -35.52
C ASP A 86 6.50 9.33 -34.39
N ARG A 87 5.16 9.40 -34.40
CA ARG A 87 4.39 9.98 -33.29
C ARG A 87 4.57 9.23 -32.00
N ALA A 88 4.50 7.90 -32.05
CA ALA A 88 4.67 7.07 -30.85
C ALA A 88 6.08 7.25 -30.24
N ASP A 89 7.11 7.34 -31.09
CA ASP A 89 8.48 7.62 -30.65
C ASP A 89 8.64 9.07 -30.15
N ALA A 90 7.94 10.03 -30.74
CA ALA A 90 7.89 11.41 -30.23
C ALA A 90 7.24 11.51 -28.85
N VAL A 91 6.15 10.78 -28.58
CA VAL A 91 5.55 10.68 -27.23
C VAL A 91 6.56 10.12 -26.24
N ARG A 92 7.30 9.07 -26.61
CA ARG A 92 8.34 8.49 -25.74
C ARG A 92 9.50 9.47 -25.51
N ALA A 93 9.92 10.20 -26.53
CA ALA A 93 10.95 11.23 -26.43
C ALA A 93 10.52 12.38 -25.51
N LEU A 94 9.27 12.84 -25.64
CA LEU A 94 8.68 13.84 -24.78
C LEU A 94 8.68 13.40 -23.30
N LEU A 95 8.28 12.17 -22.99
CA LEU A 95 8.33 11.69 -21.61
C LEU A 95 9.75 11.74 -21.03
N ARG A 96 10.79 11.45 -21.82
CA ARG A 96 12.19 11.56 -21.39
C ARG A 96 12.61 13.00 -21.16
N GLU A 97 12.15 13.93 -22.00
CA GLU A 97 12.37 15.38 -21.85
C GLU A 97 11.89 15.86 -20.47
N TYR A 98 10.78 15.30 -19.96
CA TYR A 98 10.24 15.60 -18.62
C TYR A 98 10.77 14.70 -17.50
N GLY A 99 11.91 14.03 -17.71
CA GLY A 99 12.67 13.34 -16.68
C GLY A 99 12.23 11.90 -16.37
N PHE A 100 11.43 11.27 -17.23
CA PHE A 100 11.12 9.84 -17.11
C PHE A 100 12.34 9.01 -17.55
N SER A 101 12.74 8.03 -16.73
CA SER A 101 13.75 7.04 -17.09
C SER A 101 13.23 6.06 -18.16
N GLU A 102 14.11 5.37 -18.89
CA GLU A 102 13.70 4.31 -19.84
C GLU A 102 12.78 3.26 -19.21
N ALA A 103 13.04 2.88 -17.96
CA ALA A 103 12.22 1.92 -17.22
C ALA A 103 10.81 2.47 -16.91
N GLU A 104 10.71 3.77 -16.62
CA GLU A 104 9.43 4.45 -16.41
C GLU A 104 8.66 4.64 -17.72
N VAL A 105 9.33 5.02 -18.82
CA VAL A 105 8.70 5.10 -20.15
C VAL A 105 8.17 3.73 -20.58
N THR A 106 8.97 2.68 -20.44
CA THR A 106 8.56 1.30 -20.75
C THR A 106 7.37 0.88 -19.89
N ARG A 107 7.37 1.24 -18.59
CA ARG A 107 6.24 0.98 -17.69
C ARG A 107 4.98 1.72 -18.13
N THR A 108 5.09 2.99 -18.49
CA THR A 108 4.00 3.83 -18.99
C THR A 108 3.36 3.21 -20.23
N VAL A 109 4.16 2.85 -21.24
CA VAL A 109 3.69 2.21 -22.47
C VAL A 109 3.01 0.86 -22.20
N ARG A 110 3.56 0.08 -21.27
CA ARG A 110 2.97 -1.21 -20.87
C ARG A 110 1.61 -1.05 -20.18
N GLN A 111 1.45 -0.01 -19.37
CA GLN A 111 0.22 0.22 -18.63
C GLN A 111 -0.86 0.89 -19.48
N ASP A 112 -0.48 1.84 -20.33
CA ASP A 112 -1.41 2.56 -21.20
C ASP A 112 -0.81 2.79 -22.61
N PRO A 113 -0.83 1.77 -23.47
CA PRO A 113 -0.31 1.87 -24.83
C PRO A 113 -1.13 2.81 -25.73
N VAL A 114 -2.34 3.23 -25.33
CA VAL A 114 -3.16 4.16 -26.10
C VAL A 114 -2.51 5.55 -26.18
N LEU A 115 -1.74 5.94 -25.15
CA LEU A 115 -1.05 7.24 -25.11
C LEU A 115 -0.13 7.48 -26.31
N LEU A 116 0.42 6.41 -26.88
CA LEU A 116 1.29 6.48 -28.06
C LEU A 116 0.59 6.99 -29.32
N ASN A 117 -0.75 6.96 -29.35
CA ASN A 117 -1.54 7.51 -30.46
C ASN A 117 -1.86 9.01 -30.28
N PHE A 118 -1.62 9.58 -29.10
CA PHE A 118 -1.89 10.99 -28.85
C PHE A 118 -0.84 11.88 -29.49
N ASP A 119 -1.27 13.10 -29.81
CA ASP A 119 -0.38 14.15 -30.28
C ASP A 119 0.51 14.60 -29.11
N PRO A 120 1.85 14.46 -29.22
CA PRO A 120 2.75 14.76 -28.12
C PRO A 120 2.67 16.23 -27.69
N ASP A 121 2.64 17.17 -28.64
CA ASP A 121 2.71 18.61 -28.33
C ASP A 121 1.34 19.20 -28.02
N ARG A 122 0.27 18.70 -28.64
CA ARG A 122 -1.08 19.26 -28.44
C ARG A 122 -1.84 18.63 -27.28
N ILE A 123 -1.53 17.38 -26.90
CA ILE A 123 -2.29 16.64 -25.89
C ILE A 123 -1.47 16.31 -24.65
N ILE A 124 -0.25 15.78 -24.82
CA ILE A 124 0.55 15.31 -23.68
C ILE A 124 1.30 16.47 -23.03
N ARG A 125 2.02 17.28 -23.81
CA ARG A 125 2.87 18.38 -23.33
C ARG A 125 2.11 19.36 -22.42
N PRO A 126 0.89 19.86 -22.76
CA PRO A 126 0.17 20.79 -21.89
C PRO A 126 -0.15 20.22 -20.50
N LYS A 127 -0.37 18.90 -20.41
CA LYS A 127 -0.64 18.22 -19.13
C LYS A 127 0.63 18.09 -18.30
N LEU A 128 1.76 17.80 -18.94
CA LEU A 128 3.07 17.75 -18.27
C LEU A 128 3.46 19.14 -17.76
N ASP A 129 3.30 20.18 -18.58
CA ASP A 129 3.56 21.57 -18.20
C ASP A 129 2.67 22.03 -17.05
N PHE A 130 1.38 21.66 -17.08
CA PHE A 130 0.46 21.94 -15.98
C PHE A 130 0.97 21.36 -14.65
N PHE A 131 1.29 20.07 -14.59
CA PHE A 131 1.83 19.49 -13.36
C PHE A 131 3.18 20.10 -12.96
N LEU A 132 4.05 20.39 -13.91
CA LEU A 132 5.33 21.05 -13.65
C LEU A 132 5.14 22.44 -13.04
N SER A 133 4.19 23.23 -13.54
CA SER A 133 3.85 24.57 -13.01
C SER A 133 3.36 24.55 -11.56
N LEU A 134 2.81 23.42 -11.10
CA LEU A 134 2.37 23.19 -9.72
C LEU A 134 3.49 22.62 -8.83
N GLY A 135 4.70 22.53 -9.36
CA GLY A 135 5.89 22.02 -8.69
C GLY A 135 5.95 20.49 -8.59
N PHE A 136 5.18 19.76 -9.39
CA PHE A 136 5.33 18.30 -9.46
C PHE A 136 6.55 17.93 -10.30
N GLU A 137 7.19 16.81 -9.97
CA GLU A 137 8.06 16.08 -10.89
C GLU A 137 7.21 15.15 -11.77
N PRO A 138 6.98 15.42 -13.07
CA PRO A 138 5.95 14.74 -13.87
C PRO A 138 6.10 13.21 -13.95
N ARG A 139 7.29 12.67 -13.68
CA ARG A 139 7.55 11.23 -13.56
C ARG A 139 6.64 10.48 -12.59
N PHE A 140 5.98 11.16 -11.64
CA PHE A 140 4.97 10.54 -10.77
C PHE A 140 3.82 9.89 -11.58
N LEU A 141 3.53 10.40 -12.79
CA LEU A 141 2.54 9.86 -13.70
C LEU A 141 2.92 8.48 -14.24
N ALA A 142 4.18 8.05 -14.16
CA ALA A 142 4.58 6.69 -14.55
C ALA A 142 3.92 5.59 -13.68
N ALA A 143 3.40 5.95 -12.50
CA ALA A 143 2.62 5.05 -11.66
C ALA A 143 1.15 4.95 -12.12
N GLU A 144 0.64 5.96 -12.81
CA GLU A 144 -0.74 6.04 -13.30
C GLU A 144 -0.82 6.88 -14.60
N PRO A 145 -0.35 6.32 -15.73
CA PRO A 145 -0.18 7.07 -16.97
C PRO A 145 -1.51 7.48 -17.60
N HIS A 146 -2.60 6.78 -17.28
CA HIS A 146 -3.93 7.07 -17.80
C HIS A 146 -4.45 8.46 -17.41
N ILE A 147 -3.83 9.12 -16.42
CA ILE A 147 -4.10 10.53 -16.10
C ILE A 147 -3.85 11.43 -17.33
N LEU A 148 -2.86 11.08 -18.16
CA LEU A 148 -2.55 11.78 -19.41
C LEU A 148 -3.63 11.60 -20.48
N ALA A 149 -4.59 10.69 -20.31
CA ALA A 149 -5.76 10.55 -21.18
C ALA A 149 -6.96 11.41 -20.74
N ARG A 150 -6.96 11.95 -19.52
CA ARG A 150 -8.03 12.85 -19.05
C ARG A 150 -7.93 14.23 -19.71
N SER A 151 -9.05 14.94 -19.78
CA SER A 151 -9.08 16.33 -20.25
C SER A 151 -8.29 17.22 -19.27
N LEU A 152 -7.47 18.13 -19.80
CA LEU A 152 -6.77 19.10 -18.96
C LEU A 152 -7.79 20.04 -18.31
N ASP A 153 -8.53 20.76 -19.15
CA ASP A 153 -9.42 21.85 -18.70
C ASP A 153 -10.71 21.34 -18.05
N ASN A 154 -11.28 20.25 -18.56
CA ASN A 154 -12.57 19.75 -18.05
C ASN A 154 -12.43 18.76 -16.90
N HIS A 155 -11.20 18.38 -16.52
CA HIS A 155 -11.01 17.36 -15.48
C HIS A 155 -9.82 17.61 -14.57
N LEU A 156 -8.60 17.69 -15.11
CA LEU A 156 -7.40 17.79 -14.26
C LEU A 156 -7.33 19.13 -13.51
N VAL A 157 -7.58 20.24 -14.19
CA VAL A 157 -7.60 21.58 -13.57
C VAL A 157 -8.69 21.66 -12.47
N PRO A 158 -9.98 21.34 -12.75
CA PRO A 158 -11.02 21.33 -11.72
C PRO A 158 -10.72 20.41 -10.52
N CYS A 159 -10.16 19.21 -10.77
CA CYS A 159 -9.79 18.29 -9.69
C CYS A 159 -8.72 18.89 -8.78
N ILE A 160 -7.68 19.49 -9.36
CA ILE A 160 -6.60 20.12 -8.58
C ILE A 160 -7.12 21.31 -7.80
N GLU A 161 -7.96 22.16 -8.38
CA GLU A 161 -8.56 23.31 -7.70
C GLU A 161 -9.45 22.87 -6.53
N PHE A 162 -10.26 21.84 -6.72
CA PHE A 162 -11.07 21.25 -5.66
C PHE A 162 -10.20 20.72 -4.51
N LEU A 163 -9.15 19.97 -4.82
CA LEU A 163 -8.21 19.46 -3.81
C LEU A 163 -7.49 20.60 -3.09
N ARG A 164 -7.09 21.66 -3.81
CA ARG A 164 -6.48 22.85 -3.24
C ARG A 164 -7.41 23.55 -2.23
N GLY A 165 -8.70 23.64 -2.54
CA GLY A 165 -9.71 24.20 -1.62
C GLY A 165 -9.82 23.47 -0.28
N ILE A 166 -9.49 22.17 -0.25
CA ILE A 166 -9.52 21.34 0.98
C ILE A 166 -8.16 21.30 1.66
N LEU A 167 -7.09 21.15 0.89
CA LEU A 167 -5.72 20.93 1.38
C LEU A 167 -4.97 22.23 1.71
N GLY A 168 -5.45 23.37 1.23
CA GLY A 168 -4.96 24.71 1.58
C GLY A 168 -3.64 25.13 0.94
N SER A 169 -2.85 24.21 0.37
CA SER A 169 -1.59 24.54 -0.30
C SER A 169 -1.23 23.58 -1.44
N ASP A 170 -0.49 24.08 -2.43
CA ASP A 170 0.00 23.25 -3.55
C ASP A 170 0.95 22.15 -3.08
N ASP A 171 1.74 22.38 -2.03
CA ASP A 171 2.61 21.35 -1.43
C ASP A 171 1.80 20.19 -0.84
N SER A 172 0.66 20.49 -0.20
CA SER A 172 -0.24 19.48 0.34
C SER A 172 -0.93 18.71 -0.78
N VAL A 173 -1.39 19.40 -1.84
CA VAL A 173 -1.95 18.77 -3.04
C VAL A 173 -0.93 17.83 -3.68
N ARG A 174 0.30 18.29 -3.87
CA ARG A 174 1.40 17.49 -4.43
C ARG A 174 1.68 16.25 -3.59
N THR A 175 1.78 16.42 -2.28
CA THR A 175 2.00 15.30 -1.34
C THR A 175 0.88 14.27 -1.45
N ALA A 176 -0.38 14.71 -1.50
CA ALA A 176 -1.53 13.84 -1.55
C ALA A 176 -1.64 13.10 -2.90
N VAL A 177 -1.51 13.84 -4.02
CA VAL A 177 -1.55 13.31 -5.40
C VAL A 177 -0.41 12.32 -5.64
N CYS A 178 0.84 12.65 -5.30
CA CYS A 178 1.96 11.74 -5.52
C CYS A 178 1.83 10.42 -4.72
N ARG A 179 1.15 10.44 -3.57
CA ARG A 179 0.86 9.21 -2.80
C ARG A 179 -0.19 8.33 -3.47
N VAL A 180 -1.22 8.93 -4.07
CA VAL A 180 -2.33 8.19 -4.70
C VAL A 180 -2.74 8.85 -6.03
N PRO A 181 -1.92 8.78 -7.10
CA PRO A 181 -2.19 9.50 -8.35
C PRO A 181 -3.52 9.12 -8.99
N ARG A 182 -3.89 7.84 -8.90
CA ARG A 182 -5.16 7.28 -9.40
C ARG A 182 -6.42 7.97 -8.89
N ALA A 183 -6.35 8.71 -7.79
CA ALA A 183 -7.47 9.51 -7.34
C ALA A 183 -7.85 10.56 -8.40
N LEU A 184 -6.90 11.07 -9.18
CA LEU A 184 -7.18 11.99 -10.29
C LEU A 184 -7.90 11.34 -11.48
N LEU A 185 -8.18 10.04 -11.46
CA LEU A 185 -8.98 9.38 -12.50
C LEU A 185 -10.47 9.39 -12.19
N VAL A 186 -10.86 9.54 -10.92
CA VAL A 186 -12.28 9.51 -10.54
C VAL A 186 -12.97 10.81 -10.86
N ASP A 187 -14.26 10.73 -11.15
CA ASP A 187 -15.05 11.90 -11.52
C ASP A 187 -15.20 12.87 -10.33
N LEU A 188 -15.07 14.16 -10.62
CA LEU A 188 -15.11 15.19 -9.59
C LEU A 188 -16.49 15.28 -8.93
N ASP A 189 -17.54 15.34 -9.74
CA ASP A 189 -18.90 15.65 -9.26
C ASP A 189 -19.65 14.39 -8.81
N ASN A 190 -19.37 13.25 -9.42
CA ASN A 190 -20.02 11.98 -9.09
C ASN A 190 -19.28 11.18 -8.00
N ASN A 191 -17.98 11.44 -7.75
CA ASN A 191 -17.20 10.70 -6.77
C ASN A 191 -16.54 11.58 -5.70
N MET A 192 -15.66 12.51 -6.09
CA MET A 192 -14.86 13.26 -5.11
C MET A 192 -15.71 14.17 -4.21
N ARG A 193 -16.57 15.02 -4.81
CA ARG A 193 -17.42 15.93 -4.02
C ARG A 193 -18.39 15.18 -3.11
N PRO A 194 -19.13 14.15 -3.57
CA PRO A 194 -20.02 13.40 -2.70
C PRO A 194 -19.29 12.66 -1.56
N ALA A 195 -18.07 12.18 -1.79
CA ALA A 195 -17.27 11.54 -0.74
C ALA A 195 -16.86 12.55 0.34
N VAL A 196 -16.37 13.73 -0.05
CA VAL A 196 -16.05 14.81 0.92
C VAL A 196 -17.30 15.25 1.68
N GLU A 197 -18.43 15.39 0.99
CA GLU A 197 -19.69 15.75 1.63
C GLU A 197 -20.19 14.66 2.60
N ALA A 198 -19.96 13.39 2.28
CA ALA A 198 -20.22 12.30 3.22
C ALA A 198 -19.36 12.43 4.48
N PHE A 199 -18.07 12.75 4.36
CA PHE A 199 -17.21 12.98 5.52
C PHE A 199 -17.73 14.11 6.41
N ARG A 200 -18.17 15.23 5.82
CA ARG A 200 -18.79 16.34 6.54
C ARG A 200 -20.07 15.93 7.27
N ARG A 201 -20.98 15.23 6.59
CA ARG A 201 -22.24 14.73 7.18
C ARG A 201 -22.02 13.77 8.34
N HIS A 202 -20.92 13.01 8.32
CA HIS A 202 -20.51 12.15 9.43
C HIS A 202 -19.70 12.88 10.52
N GLY A 203 -19.57 14.21 10.43
CA GLY A 203 -19.00 15.06 11.47
C GLY A 203 -17.49 15.18 11.44
N LEU A 204 -16.80 14.89 10.32
CA LEU A 204 -15.38 15.22 10.20
C LEU A 204 -15.19 16.73 10.03
N PRO A 205 -14.39 17.38 10.90
CA PRO A 205 -13.95 18.76 10.67
C PRO A 205 -13.13 18.88 9.38
N GLU A 206 -13.16 20.04 8.72
CA GLU A 206 -12.40 20.29 7.48
C GLU A 206 -10.90 19.96 7.63
N GLU A 207 -10.30 20.32 8.78
CA GLU A 207 -8.89 20.00 9.06
C GLU A 207 -8.64 18.47 9.10
N SER A 208 -9.59 17.69 9.65
CA SER A 208 -9.52 16.24 9.67
C SER A 208 -9.72 15.63 8.28
N ILE A 209 -10.55 16.24 7.43
CA ILE A 209 -10.70 15.85 6.02
C ILE A 209 -9.38 16.09 5.29
N ALA A 210 -8.79 17.27 5.42
CA ALA A 210 -7.50 17.59 4.82
C ALA A 210 -6.40 16.61 5.27
N LYS A 211 -6.32 16.32 6.58
CA LYS A 211 -5.42 15.31 7.14
C LYS A 211 -5.69 13.90 6.58
N LEU A 212 -6.96 13.50 6.43
CA LEU A 212 -7.34 12.21 5.86
C LEU A 212 -6.88 12.10 4.39
N LEU A 213 -7.05 13.15 3.59
CA LEU A 213 -6.60 13.18 2.20
C LEU A 213 -5.08 13.13 2.08
N LEU A 214 -4.35 13.82 2.95
CA LEU A 214 -2.89 13.70 3.06
C LEU A 214 -2.47 12.28 3.45
N ILE A 215 -3.20 11.64 4.37
CA ILE A 215 -2.96 10.25 4.78
C ILE A 215 -3.16 9.31 3.58
N HIS A 216 -4.28 9.43 2.87
CA HIS A 216 -4.59 8.62 1.69
C HIS A 216 -5.81 9.12 0.87
N MET A 217 -5.60 9.78 -0.27
CA MET A 217 -6.72 10.26 -1.11
C MET A 217 -7.59 9.18 -1.75
N GLY A 218 -7.14 7.92 -1.81
CA GLY A 218 -7.98 6.85 -2.35
C GLY A 218 -9.29 6.61 -1.58
N VAL A 219 -9.49 7.24 -0.41
CA VAL A 219 -10.80 7.28 0.25
C VAL A 219 -11.88 7.99 -0.57
N LEU A 220 -11.50 8.89 -1.49
CA LEU A 220 -12.40 9.58 -2.41
C LEU A 220 -12.94 8.66 -3.52
N MET A 221 -12.34 7.49 -3.69
CA MET A 221 -12.74 6.50 -4.69
C MET A 221 -13.70 5.45 -4.12
N VAL A 222 -14.03 5.57 -2.83
CA VAL A 222 -14.84 4.58 -2.12
C VAL A 222 -16.32 4.92 -2.30
N PRO A 223 -17.17 3.92 -2.61
CA PRO A 223 -18.63 4.11 -2.63
C PRO A 223 -19.18 4.69 -1.33
N LEU A 224 -20.22 5.54 -1.42
CA LEU A 224 -20.74 6.29 -0.27
C LEU A 224 -21.33 5.40 0.83
N ASP A 225 -21.96 4.29 0.45
CA ASP A 225 -22.43 3.26 1.38
C ASP A 225 -21.26 2.65 2.18
N ARG A 226 -20.13 2.39 1.52
CA ARG A 226 -18.92 1.87 2.17
C ARG A 226 -18.24 2.89 3.06
N ILE A 227 -18.33 4.17 2.73
CA ILE A 227 -17.93 5.27 3.62
C ILE A 227 -18.78 5.22 4.91
N ALA A 228 -20.11 5.20 4.78
CA ALA A 228 -21.02 5.15 5.92
C ALA A 228 -20.81 3.90 6.79
N GLU A 229 -20.68 2.71 6.18
CA GLU A 229 -20.36 1.47 6.90
C GLU A 229 -19.04 1.60 7.71
N ALA A 230 -18.01 2.24 7.14
CA ALA A 230 -16.75 2.42 7.84
C ALA A 230 -16.89 3.37 9.05
N PHE A 231 -17.71 4.41 8.95
CA PHE A 231 -18.03 5.27 10.10
C PHE A 231 -18.71 4.51 11.22
N ASP A 232 -19.74 3.74 10.90
CA ASP A 232 -20.51 2.95 11.88
C ASP A 232 -19.64 1.89 12.56
N ASP A 233 -18.81 1.20 11.79
CA ASP A 233 -17.89 0.19 12.33
C ASP A 233 -16.86 0.82 13.26
N LEU A 234 -16.27 1.96 12.91
CA LEU A 234 -15.28 2.63 13.77
C LEU A 234 -15.92 3.14 15.06
N LYS A 235 -17.15 3.65 14.98
CA LYS A 235 -17.94 4.02 16.16
C LYS A 235 -18.19 2.81 17.06
N GLU A 236 -18.56 1.66 16.49
CA GLU A 236 -18.72 0.40 17.26
C GLU A 236 -17.41 -0.06 17.90
N LEU A 237 -16.28 0.13 17.21
CA LEU A 237 -14.97 -0.16 17.76
C LEU A 237 -14.56 0.86 18.83
N GLY A 238 -15.35 1.89 19.10
CA GLY A 238 -15.09 2.92 20.08
C GLY A 238 -13.96 3.86 19.65
N LEU A 239 -13.94 4.25 18.38
CA LEU A 239 -13.12 5.33 17.84
C LEU A 239 -14.04 6.50 17.47
N SER A 240 -13.75 7.67 18.02
CA SER A 240 -14.43 8.93 17.72
C SER A 240 -13.77 9.61 16.53
N VAL A 241 -14.54 10.39 15.77
CA VAL A 241 -14.02 11.23 14.66
C VAL A 241 -12.98 12.26 15.11
N THR A 242 -12.93 12.56 16.41
CA THR A 242 -11.92 13.44 17.04
C THR A 242 -10.59 12.74 17.29
N ASP A 243 -10.54 11.40 17.24
CA ASP A 243 -9.33 10.63 17.53
C ASP A 243 -8.41 10.63 16.31
N THR A 244 -7.12 10.94 16.47
CA THR A 244 -6.14 10.83 15.37
C THR A 244 -6.10 9.40 14.80
N ALA A 245 -6.29 8.39 15.65
CA ALA A 245 -6.37 6.99 15.25
C ALA A 245 -7.55 6.70 14.31
N PHE A 246 -8.62 7.51 14.36
CA PHE A 246 -9.79 7.37 13.50
C PHE A 246 -9.41 7.51 12.03
N LEU A 247 -8.64 8.52 11.64
CA LEU A 247 -8.29 8.78 10.24
C LEU A 247 -7.49 7.62 9.64
N TYR A 248 -6.52 7.10 10.38
CA TYR A 248 -5.76 5.92 9.96
C TYR A 248 -6.62 4.66 9.92
N SER A 249 -7.52 4.48 10.89
CA SER A 249 -8.45 3.34 10.91
C SER A 249 -9.43 3.38 9.74
N PHE A 250 -9.95 4.57 9.43
CA PHE A 250 -10.84 4.82 8.31
C PHE A 250 -10.17 4.47 6.98
N ARG A 251 -8.93 4.95 6.78
CA ARG A 251 -8.11 4.54 5.64
C ARG A 251 -8.04 3.02 5.51
N VAL A 252 -7.78 2.29 6.60
CA VAL A 252 -7.64 0.81 6.55
C VAL A 252 -8.98 0.17 6.19
N MET A 253 -10.07 0.63 6.78
CA MET A 253 -11.43 0.13 6.50
C MET A 253 -11.83 0.31 5.03
N CYS A 254 -11.47 1.45 4.45
CA CYS A 254 -11.68 1.77 3.04
C CYS A 254 -10.77 0.98 2.09
N SER A 255 -9.56 0.63 2.53
CA SER A 255 -8.57 -0.08 1.72
C SER A 255 -8.80 -1.59 1.63
N LEU A 256 -9.54 -2.16 2.59
CA LEU A 256 -9.72 -3.59 2.71
C LEU A 256 -11.15 -4.01 2.36
N LYS A 257 -11.24 -5.02 1.48
CA LYS A 257 -12.47 -5.78 1.32
C LYS A 257 -12.84 -6.47 2.63
N ARG A 258 -14.13 -6.67 2.79
CA ARG A 258 -14.78 -7.29 3.95
C ARG A 258 -14.21 -8.66 4.27
N GLU A 259 -14.04 -9.50 3.25
CA GLU A 259 -13.50 -10.86 3.37
C GLU A 259 -12.02 -10.82 3.76
N THR A 260 -11.27 -9.85 3.23
CA THR A 260 -9.85 -9.66 3.59
C THR A 260 -9.69 -9.24 5.05
N TRP A 261 -10.58 -8.39 5.56
CA TRP A 261 -10.59 -8.04 6.97
C TRP A 261 -10.81 -9.28 7.87
N VAL A 262 -11.81 -10.09 7.55
CA VAL A 262 -12.12 -11.32 8.30
C VAL A 262 -10.95 -12.30 8.27
N ARG A 263 -10.35 -12.55 7.09
CA ARG A 263 -9.19 -13.43 6.96
C ARG A 263 -7.99 -12.93 7.78
N LYS A 264 -7.76 -11.61 7.80
CA LYS A 264 -6.69 -11.02 8.62
C LYS A 264 -6.95 -11.22 10.10
N VAL A 265 -8.14 -10.90 10.60
CA VAL A 265 -8.47 -11.12 12.01
C VAL A 265 -8.31 -12.59 12.40
N ALA A 266 -8.75 -13.52 11.56
CA ALA A 266 -8.56 -14.96 11.77
C ALA A 266 -7.08 -15.35 11.81
N LEU A 267 -6.24 -14.76 10.95
CA LEU A 267 -4.80 -14.98 10.95
C LEU A 267 -4.16 -14.54 12.28
N TYR A 268 -4.48 -13.37 12.80
CA TYR A 268 -3.94 -12.95 14.10
C TYR A 268 -4.33 -13.94 15.21
N ARG A 269 -5.58 -14.40 15.22
CA ARG A 269 -6.06 -15.40 16.18
C ARG A 269 -5.35 -16.75 16.06
N SER A 270 -4.98 -17.18 14.85
CA SER A 270 -4.26 -18.44 14.67
C SER A 270 -2.85 -18.42 15.28
N PHE A 271 -2.32 -17.25 15.61
CA PHE A 271 -1.07 -17.08 16.37
C PHE A 271 -1.30 -16.84 17.87
N GLY A 272 -2.53 -17.06 18.37
CA GLY A 272 -2.86 -16.90 19.79
C GLY A 272 -3.21 -15.47 20.21
N VAL A 273 -3.32 -14.52 19.28
CA VAL A 273 -3.70 -13.13 19.63
C VAL A 273 -5.16 -13.08 20.03
N CYS A 274 -5.44 -12.63 21.25
CA CYS A 274 -6.82 -12.46 21.72
C CYS A 274 -7.49 -11.23 21.08
N GLU A 275 -8.83 -11.19 21.07
CA GLU A 275 -9.57 -10.08 20.45
C GLU A 275 -9.26 -8.71 21.07
N ALA A 276 -9.08 -8.67 22.39
CA ALA A 276 -8.81 -7.43 23.11
C ALA A 276 -7.45 -6.84 22.73
N ASP A 277 -6.41 -7.68 22.63
CA ASP A 277 -5.07 -7.26 22.26
C ASP A 277 -5.01 -6.82 20.80
N LEU A 278 -5.69 -7.54 19.89
CA LEU A 278 -5.78 -7.13 18.49
C LEU A 278 -6.51 -5.79 18.34
N LEU A 279 -7.60 -5.57 19.08
CA LEU A 279 -8.31 -4.29 19.06
C LEU A 279 -7.43 -3.16 19.58
N ARG A 280 -6.71 -3.38 20.71
CA ARG A 280 -5.78 -2.39 21.26
C ARG A 280 -4.67 -2.05 20.27
N ALA A 281 -4.06 -3.07 19.68
CA ALA A 281 -3.02 -2.94 18.67
C ALA A 281 -3.53 -2.21 17.41
N PHE A 282 -4.74 -2.52 16.95
CA PHE A 282 -5.37 -1.85 15.82
C PHE A 282 -5.62 -0.37 16.11
N LYS A 283 -6.16 -0.02 17.29
CA LYS A 283 -6.36 1.39 17.66
C LYS A 283 -5.05 2.17 17.74
N THR A 284 -3.98 1.54 18.22
CA THR A 284 -2.65 2.15 18.30
C THR A 284 -1.99 2.28 16.92
N GLN A 285 -2.10 1.25 16.07
CA GLN A 285 -1.47 1.21 14.75
C GLN A 285 -2.38 0.48 13.75
N PRO A 286 -3.35 1.18 13.13
CA PRO A 286 -4.33 0.54 12.26
C PRO A 286 -3.70 -0.17 11.05
N THR A 287 -2.55 0.32 10.60
CA THR A 287 -1.83 -0.19 9.42
C THR A 287 -1.31 -1.62 9.58
N ILE A 288 -1.31 -2.21 10.77
CA ILE A 288 -0.95 -3.63 10.93
C ILE A 288 -1.85 -4.53 10.07
N LEU A 289 -3.10 -4.15 9.86
CA LEU A 289 -4.01 -4.88 8.98
C LEU A 289 -3.73 -4.64 7.49
N LEU A 290 -2.92 -3.66 7.09
CA LEU A 290 -2.51 -3.48 5.70
C LEU A 290 -1.32 -4.37 5.32
N VAL A 291 -0.59 -4.90 6.30
CA VAL A 291 0.55 -5.80 6.07
C VAL A 291 0.05 -7.11 5.44
N SER A 292 0.75 -7.63 4.43
CA SER A 292 0.32 -8.88 3.77
C SER A 292 0.28 -10.06 4.76
N GLU A 293 -0.63 -11.00 4.55
CA GLU A 293 -0.78 -12.18 5.42
C GLU A 293 0.54 -12.97 5.53
N GLU A 294 1.27 -13.13 4.43
CA GLU A 294 2.59 -13.78 4.44
C GLU A 294 3.64 -12.98 5.21
N SER A 295 3.63 -11.66 5.13
CA SER A 295 4.55 -10.84 5.92
C SER A 295 4.23 -10.91 7.41
N VAL A 296 2.95 -10.93 7.80
CA VAL A 296 2.54 -11.14 9.20
C VAL A 296 3.04 -12.49 9.71
N LYS A 297 2.82 -13.59 8.96
CA LYS A 297 3.32 -14.93 9.33
C LYS A 297 4.83 -14.95 9.53
N LYS A 298 5.59 -14.38 8.59
CA LYS A 298 7.06 -14.32 8.67
C LYS A 298 7.52 -13.53 9.90
N LYS A 299 6.90 -12.38 10.16
CA LYS A 299 7.22 -11.53 11.31
C LYS A 299 6.91 -12.21 12.63
N PHE A 300 5.74 -12.83 12.77
CA PHE A 300 5.43 -13.58 13.99
C PHE A 300 6.36 -14.76 14.23
N ARG A 301 6.64 -15.59 13.23
CA ARG A 301 7.65 -16.66 13.37
C ARG A 301 9.01 -16.12 13.80
N PHE A 302 9.43 -14.99 13.24
CA PHE A 302 10.68 -14.38 13.67
C PHE A 302 10.64 -13.93 15.14
N TYR A 303 9.59 -13.21 15.55
CA TYR A 303 9.51 -12.71 16.93
C TYR A 303 9.33 -13.84 17.97
N LEU A 304 8.49 -14.83 17.67
CA LEU A 304 8.16 -15.92 18.59
C LEU A 304 9.22 -17.02 18.57
N ASP A 305 9.63 -17.48 17.38
CA ASP A 305 10.49 -18.66 17.26
C ASP A 305 11.97 -18.32 17.35
N VAL A 306 12.38 -17.16 16.82
CA VAL A 306 13.80 -16.75 16.77
C VAL A 306 14.15 -15.83 17.93
N LEU A 307 13.35 -14.80 18.20
CA LEU A 307 13.60 -13.87 19.30
C LEU A 307 13.01 -14.33 20.63
N LYS A 308 12.24 -15.42 20.64
CA LYS A 308 11.62 -16.00 21.85
C LYS A 308 10.80 -14.98 22.65
N LEU A 309 10.15 -14.05 21.94
CA LEU A 309 9.27 -13.05 22.55
C LEU A 309 7.88 -13.62 22.74
N GLU A 310 7.18 -13.16 23.77
CA GLU A 310 5.78 -13.47 23.96
C GLU A 310 4.91 -12.69 22.95
N ILE A 311 3.84 -13.34 22.47
CA ILE A 311 2.92 -12.71 21.50
C ILE A 311 2.29 -11.44 22.08
N GLY A 312 2.03 -11.41 23.39
CA GLY A 312 1.50 -10.25 24.10
C GLY A 312 2.43 -9.03 24.00
N ASP A 313 3.75 -9.23 24.16
CA ASP A 313 4.74 -8.15 24.08
C ASP A 313 4.84 -7.59 22.65
N VAL A 314 4.80 -8.46 21.65
CA VAL A 314 4.79 -8.06 20.23
C VAL A 314 3.53 -7.23 19.92
N MET A 315 2.37 -7.68 20.39
CA MET A 315 1.09 -6.99 20.16
C MET A 315 0.93 -5.71 20.97
N ALA A 316 1.60 -5.59 22.13
CA ALA A 316 1.70 -4.34 22.87
C ALA A 316 2.48 -3.25 22.10
N GLN A 317 3.32 -3.66 21.14
CA GLN A 317 4.11 -2.76 20.30
C GLN A 317 3.87 -3.03 18.81
N PRO A 318 2.69 -2.69 18.26
CA PRO A 318 2.28 -3.09 16.91
C PRO A 318 3.13 -2.51 15.77
N MET A 319 4.00 -1.52 16.06
CA MET A 319 5.02 -1.04 15.13
C MET A 319 5.98 -2.15 14.67
N THR A 320 6.21 -3.18 15.52
CA THR A 320 6.97 -4.40 15.16
C THR A 320 6.46 -5.06 13.88
N LEU A 321 5.16 -4.96 13.61
CA LEU A 321 4.54 -5.53 12.41
C LEU A 321 4.59 -4.57 11.21
N SER A 322 4.82 -3.28 11.43
CA SER A 322 4.89 -2.29 10.35
C SER A 322 6.30 -2.17 9.75
N LEU A 323 7.35 -2.38 10.55
CA LEU A 323 8.74 -2.31 10.08
C LEU A 323 9.10 -3.46 9.12
N SER A 324 10.05 -3.22 8.22
CA SER A 324 10.62 -4.29 7.38
C SER A 324 11.40 -5.26 8.23
N LEU A 325 11.12 -6.55 8.09
CA LEU A 325 11.86 -7.57 8.83
C LEU A 325 13.30 -7.63 8.34
N GLU A 326 13.49 -7.69 7.02
CA GLU A 326 14.76 -7.92 6.34
C GLU A 326 15.66 -6.69 6.31
N ASN A 327 15.08 -5.50 6.10
CA ASN A 327 15.85 -4.26 5.91
C ASN A 327 15.93 -3.39 7.16
N ASN A 328 15.20 -3.72 8.23
CA ASN A 328 15.21 -2.91 9.45
C ASN A 328 15.44 -3.76 10.70
N VAL A 329 14.59 -4.74 10.96
CA VAL A 329 14.64 -5.50 12.22
C VAL A 329 15.86 -6.43 12.29
N MET A 330 16.09 -7.26 11.26
CA MET A 330 17.21 -8.21 11.23
C MET A 330 18.60 -7.55 11.26
N PRO A 331 18.88 -6.47 10.49
CA PRO A 331 20.16 -5.75 10.60
C PRO A 331 20.41 -5.23 12.01
N ARG A 332 19.37 -4.72 12.68
CA ARG A 332 19.48 -4.26 14.08
C ARG A 332 19.72 -5.41 15.05
N CYS A 333 19.08 -6.56 14.87
CA CYS A 333 19.38 -7.76 15.64
C CYS A 333 20.84 -8.21 15.44
N ALA A 334 21.37 -8.15 14.21
CA ALA A 334 22.76 -8.49 13.93
C ALA A 334 23.75 -7.55 14.65
N VAL A 335 23.49 -6.24 14.64
CA VAL A 335 24.27 -5.25 15.41
C VAL A 335 24.25 -5.57 16.90
N LEU A 336 23.07 -5.76 17.48
CA LEU A 336 22.92 -6.02 18.91
C LEU A 336 23.59 -7.35 19.31
N SER A 337 23.43 -8.41 18.49
CA SER A 337 24.06 -9.71 18.73
C SER A 337 25.58 -9.63 18.72
N LEU A 338 26.18 -8.91 17.76
CA LEU A 338 27.62 -8.65 17.74
C LEU A 338 28.08 -7.92 19.00
N LEU A 339 27.43 -6.82 19.37
CA LEU A 339 27.81 -6.05 20.55
C LEU A 339 27.70 -6.86 21.85
N MET A 340 26.68 -7.71 21.97
CA MET A 340 26.53 -8.62 23.11
C MET A 340 27.67 -9.63 23.16
N ARG A 341 28.03 -10.23 22.03
CA ARG A 341 29.12 -11.20 21.94
C ARG A 341 30.48 -10.59 22.27
N GLU A 342 30.73 -9.35 21.86
CA GLU A 342 31.94 -8.60 22.18
C GLU A 342 31.90 -7.96 23.58
N GLY A 343 30.87 -8.24 24.39
CA GLY A 343 30.74 -7.74 25.76
C GLY A 343 30.54 -6.23 25.88
N LYS A 344 30.12 -5.55 24.80
CA LYS A 344 29.97 -4.09 24.74
C LYS A 344 28.61 -3.59 25.26
N ILE A 345 27.60 -4.46 25.29
CA ILE A 345 26.26 -4.20 25.83
C ILE A 345 25.75 -5.41 26.62
N GLU A 346 24.81 -5.16 27.53
CA GLU A 346 24.18 -6.19 28.35
C GLU A 346 23.28 -7.14 27.54
N GLN A 347 23.26 -8.41 27.95
CA GLN A 347 22.44 -9.45 27.33
C GLN A 347 20.94 -9.32 27.68
N LYS A 348 20.62 -8.81 28.88
CA LYS A 348 19.24 -8.62 29.39
C LYS A 348 18.68 -7.21 29.12
N MET A 349 18.94 -6.66 27.94
CA MET A 349 18.41 -5.34 27.56
C MET A 349 16.94 -5.40 27.12
N LYS A 350 16.26 -4.26 27.14
CA LYS A 350 14.91 -4.10 26.55
C LYS A 350 14.98 -4.15 25.02
N LEU A 351 15.02 -5.38 24.46
CA LEU A 351 15.29 -5.64 23.05
C LEU A 351 14.35 -4.86 22.11
N LEU A 352 13.04 -4.97 22.29
CA LEU A 352 12.07 -4.29 21.42
C LEU A 352 12.23 -2.77 21.45
N SER A 353 12.53 -2.18 22.62
CA SER A 353 12.78 -0.73 22.71
C SER A 353 13.97 -0.29 21.85
N ALA A 354 15.04 -1.09 21.77
CA ALA A 354 16.16 -0.80 20.90
C ALA A 354 15.78 -1.02 19.42
N LEU A 355 15.13 -2.13 19.10
CA LEU A 355 14.73 -2.47 17.73
C LEU A 355 13.74 -1.46 17.13
N LEU A 356 12.90 -0.83 17.95
CA LEU A 356 11.88 0.14 17.52
C LEU A 356 12.34 1.60 17.56
N SER A 357 13.57 1.88 18.03
CA SER A 357 14.10 3.25 18.05
C SER A 357 14.25 3.83 16.63
N ASN A 358 14.24 5.15 16.49
CA ASN A 358 14.47 5.75 15.16
C ASN A 358 15.90 5.43 14.67
N SER A 359 16.12 5.49 13.35
CA SER A 359 17.37 5.03 12.73
C SER A 359 18.60 5.81 13.23
N THR A 360 18.48 7.13 13.38
CA THR A 360 19.55 7.99 13.87
C THR A 360 19.95 7.60 15.28
N VAL A 361 18.99 7.51 16.20
CA VAL A 361 19.21 7.11 17.60
C VAL A 361 19.80 5.71 17.69
N PHE A 362 19.28 4.75 16.90
CA PHE A 362 19.86 3.40 16.88
C PHE A 362 21.33 3.44 16.45
N SER A 363 21.62 4.17 15.36
CA SER A 363 22.96 4.24 14.78
C SER A 363 23.96 4.92 15.71
N GLU A 364 23.59 6.05 16.33
CA GLU A 364 24.43 6.73 17.31
C GLU A 364 24.74 5.83 18.50
N ARG A 365 23.70 5.17 19.04
CA ARG A 365 23.81 4.38 20.27
C ARG A 365 24.56 3.06 20.08
N PHE A 366 24.34 2.37 18.97
CA PHE A 366 24.82 0.99 18.78
C PHE A 366 25.78 0.81 17.60
N VAL A 367 25.83 1.75 16.65
CA VAL A 367 26.69 1.60 15.46
C VAL A 367 27.91 2.51 15.60
N TRP A 368 27.74 3.82 15.57
CA TRP A 368 28.84 4.79 15.52
C TRP A 368 29.64 4.84 16.81
N LYS A 369 28.98 4.70 17.96
CA LYS A 369 29.66 4.59 19.27
C LYS A 369 30.69 3.47 19.31
N TYR A 370 30.43 2.35 18.63
CA TYR A 370 31.27 1.15 18.68
C TYR A 370 32.00 0.85 17.36
N ALA A 371 31.89 1.71 16.35
CA ALA A 371 32.43 1.44 15.02
C ALA A 371 33.97 1.30 15.00
N LYS A 372 34.68 1.95 15.93
CA LYS A 372 36.13 1.80 16.07
C LYS A 372 36.50 0.46 16.75
N ASP A 373 35.80 0.11 17.81
CA ASP A 373 36.09 -1.09 18.63
C ASP A 373 35.59 -2.38 17.98
N VAL A 374 34.43 -2.32 17.31
CA VAL A 374 33.76 -3.45 16.66
C VAL A 374 33.36 -3.05 15.23
N PRO A 375 34.32 -2.94 14.28
CA PRO A 375 34.04 -2.42 12.93
C PRO A 375 32.93 -3.14 12.16
N ASN A 376 32.68 -4.41 12.50
CA ASN A 376 31.63 -5.21 11.89
C ASN A 376 30.20 -4.72 12.19
N VAL A 377 29.97 -3.88 13.22
CA VAL A 377 28.62 -3.33 13.48
C VAL A 377 28.12 -2.46 12.34
N VAL A 378 29.00 -1.76 11.63
CA VAL A 378 28.63 -0.95 10.46
C VAL A 378 28.13 -1.86 9.33
N LYS A 379 28.90 -2.92 9.04
CA LYS A 379 28.51 -3.93 8.03
C LYS A 379 27.21 -4.65 8.40
N ALA A 380 27.00 -4.94 9.68
CA ALA A 380 25.75 -5.53 10.16
C ALA A 380 24.56 -4.58 9.99
N PHE A 381 24.72 -3.29 10.30
CA PHE A 381 23.68 -2.28 10.12
C PHE A 381 23.31 -2.07 8.65
N GLU A 382 24.28 -2.17 7.74
CA GLU A 382 24.07 -2.17 6.29
C GLU A 382 23.46 -3.47 5.73
N GLY A 383 23.18 -4.46 6.59
CA GLY A 383 22.61 -5.75 6.18
C GLY A 383 23.62 -6.71 5.53
N LYS A 384 24.92 -6.41 5.56
CA LYS A 384 25.99 -7.24 4.98
C LYS A 384 26.37 -8.42 5.88
N ILE A 385 25.99 -8.38 7.16
CA ILE A 385 26.14 -9.50 8.10
C ILE A 385 24.75 -9.96 8.51
N LYS A 386 24.47 -11.25 8.30
CA LYS A 386 23.19 -11.86 8.67
C LYS A 386 23.13 -12.09 10.18
N PHE A 387 21.96 -11.84 10.76
CA PHE A 387 21.65 -12.21 12.14
C PHE A 387 21.59 -13.74 12.27
N GLN A 388 22.34 -14.30 13.22
CA GLN A 388 22.43 -15.76 13.47
C GLN A 388 21.73 -16.18 14.77
N GLY A 389 20.90 -15.32 15.35
CA GLY A 389 20.39 -15.48 16.71
C GLY A 389 21.20 -14.68 17.73
N PHE A 390 20.66 -14.56 18.95
CA PHE A 390 21.37 -13.99 20.10
C PHE A 390 22.25 -15.03 20.83
N GLY A 391 22.28 -16.27 20.32
CA GLY A 391 22.97 -17.42 20.90
C GLY A 391 22.20 -18.00 22.09
N ASP A 392 22.12 -19.33 22.15
CA ASP A 392 21.64 -20.01 23.35
C ASP A 392 22.76 -19.96 24.39
N ARG A 393 22.60 -19.11 25.40
CA ARG A 393 23.00 -19.49 26.75
C ARG A 393 21.72 -19.49 27.55
N GLU A 394 21.32 -20.69 27.92
CA GLU A 394 20.25 -20.96 28.85
C GLU A 394 20.26 -19.96 30.01
N PHE A 395 19.07 -19.67 30.51
CA PHE A 395 18.87 -19.21 31.87
C PHE A 395 19.41 -20.26 32.87
N GLU A 396 20.72 -20.49 32.93
CA GLU A 396 21.37 -21.17 34.05
C GLU A 396 21.50 -20.18 35.21
N LEU A 397 20.38 -19.86 35.85
CA LEU A 397 20.38 -19.19 37.16
C LEU A 397 19.29 -19.74 38.10
N LEU A 398 18.77 -20.95 37.88
CA LEU A 398 17.80 -21.57 38.79
C LEU A 398 18.02 -23.07 39.07
N SER A 399 19.27 -23.55 39.12
CA SER A 399 19.55 -24.93 39.60
C SER A 399 20.82 -25.14 40.44
N HIS A 400 21.60 -24.11 40.76
CA HIS A 400 22.79 -24.26 41.63
C HIS A 400 22.66 -23.67 43.05
N HIS A 401 21.45 -23.63 43.61
CA HIS A 401 21.25 -23.29 45.04
C HIS A 401 20.57 -24.38 45.87
N MET A 402 20.56 -25.64 45.42
CA MET A 402 20.04 -26.75 46.22
C MET A 402 20.84 -28.05 46.07
N THR A 403 22.15 -28.01 46.29
CA THR A 403 22.94 -29.19 46.71
C THR A 403 24.24 -28.72 47.35
N GLY A 404 24.14 -28.19 48.57
CA GLY A 404 25.31 -27.69 49.30
C GLY A 404 25.01 -27.41 50.76
N ALA A 405 24.35 -28.33 51.47
CA ALA A 405 24.37 -28.39 52.93
C ALA A 405 23.73 -29.69 53.41
N LYS A 406 24.56 -30.65 53.84
CA LYS A 406 24.41 -31.47 55.05
C LYS A 406 25.50 -32.55 55.06
N SER A 407 26.65 -32.15 55.61
CA SER A 407 27.36 -32.96 56.59
C SER A 407 26.55 -33.03 57.87
#